data_AF-A0A223VYI2-F1
#
_entry.id   AF-A0A223VYI2-F1
#
_cell.length_a   1.000
_cell.length_b   1.000
_cell.length_c   1.000
_cell.angle_alpha   90.00
_cell.angle_beta   90.00
_cell.angle_gamma   90.00
#
_symmetry.space_group_name_H-M   'P 1'
#
loop_
_entity.id
_entity.type
_entity.pdbx_description
1 polymer ?
#
loop_
_entity_poly.entity_id
_entity_poly.type
_entity_poly.pdbx_seq_one_letter_code
_entity_poly.pdbx_strand_id
1 'polypeptide(L)'
;MKRVHVAAAVIRGVDGRILLARRADTQHQGGLWEFPGGKVEADESVETALSRELQEELGIQVTTARPLIKVQHDYPDKQVLLDVWEVSAFTGEPHGVEGQPLEWVAPRDLLNYEFPAANAPIIAAARLPAEYLITPGELETPTLLRGIQKAIAGGIKLVQLRAPNGYDPKYRDLAVDAVGLCAGKAQLMLKGPFEWLGDFPSAGWHMTSAQLRKYASKGRPLPKDRWLAASCHNAEELALAEMMDVDFVTLSPVQPTQTHPDAQPLGWEQAAELIRGFSKPVFLLGGVGPAEREQAWDAGAQGVAGIRAFWPEV
;
A
#
# COMPACT_ATOMS: atom_id res chain seq x y z
N MET A 1 16.04 24.84 4.06
CA MET A 1 14.93 25.00 5.03
C MET A 1 15.00 23.84 6.01
N LYS A 2 14.54 24.00 7.25
CA LYS A 2 14.44 22.86 8.19
C LYS A 2 13.21 22.04 7.80
N ARG A 3 13.37 20.73 7.59
CA ARG A 3 12.24 19.83 7.33
C ARG A 3 11.44 19.63 8.62
N VAL A 4 10.13 19.81 8.54
CA VAL A 4 9.20 19.56 9.64
C VAL A 4 8.86 18.08 9.68
N HIS A 5 9.04 17.44 10.83
CA HIS A 5 8.67 16.05 11.04
C HIS A 5 7.29 15.98 11.71
N VAL A 6 6.37 15.21 11.14
CA VAL A 6 4.99 15.08 11.59
C VAL A 6 4.68 13.61 11.81
N ALA A 7 4.18 13.27 13.00
CA ALA A 7 3.62 11.96 13.30
C ALA A 7 2.12 12.01 12.99
N ALA A 8 1.62 11.09 12.17
CA ALA A 8 0.20 11.03 11.81
C ALA A 8 -0.36 9.61 11.90
N ALA A 9 -1.66 9.49 12.14
CA ALA A 9 -2.29 8.20 12.43
C ALA A 9 -3.37 7.81 11.41
N VAL A 10 -3.23 6.61 10.84
CA VAL A 10 -4.35 5.86 10.26
C VAL A 10 -4.96 5.02 11.36
N ILE A 11 -6.00 5.53 12.00
CA ILE A 11 -6.66 4.87 13.14
C ILE A 11 -7.76 3.95 12.61
N ARG A 12 -7.67 2.65 12.88
CA ARG A 12 -8.68 1.67 12.47
C ARG A 12 -9.63 1.33 13.61
N GLY A 13 -10.92 1.44 13.34
CA GLY A 13 -11.98 0.96 14.21
C GLY A 13 -12.12 -0.57 14.14
N VAL A 14 -12.88 -1.14 15.08
CA VAL A 14 -13.15 -2.59 15.15
C VAL A 14 -13.85 -3.15 13.91
N ASP A 15 -14.53 -2.29 13.15
CA ASP A 15 -15.22 -2.62 11.89
C ASP A 15 -14.35 -2.36 10.65
N GLY A 16 -13.08 -1.97 10.83
CA GLY A 16 -12.13 -1.69 9.77
C GLY A 16 -12.27 -0.31 9.12
N ARG A 17 -13.21 0.53 9.57
CA ARG A 17 -13.27 1.94 9.15
C ARG A 17 -12.09 2.72 9.71
N ILE A 18 -11.76 3.82 9.03
CA ILE A 18 -10.67 4.71 9.36
C ILE A 18 -11.24 6.02 9.89
N LEU A 19 -10.71 6.51 11.00
CA LEU A 19 -11.09 7.79 11.57
C LEU A 19 -10.38 8.92 10.82
N LEU A 20 -11.16 9.86 10.30
CA LEU A 20 -10.68 11.12 9.75
C LEU A 20 -11.09 12.29 10.64
N ALA A 21 -10.27 13.33 10.65
CA ALA A 21 -10.63 14.63 11.21
C ALA A 21 -10.72 15.68 10.11
N ARG A 22 -11.55 16.70 10.30
CA ARG A 22 -11.64 17.83 9.39
C ARG A 22 -10.94 19.04 9.98
N ARG A 23 -10.01 19.63 9.22
CA ARG A 23 -9.28 20.83 9.64
C ARG A 23 -10.23 21.99 9.88
N ALA A 24 -10.01 22.75 10.94
CA ALA A 24 -10.67 24.04 11.10
C ALA A 24 -10.38 24.94 9.89
N ASP A 25 -11.39 25.69 9.44
CA ASP A 25 -11.29 26.55 8.24
C ASP A 25 -10.16 27.60 8.35
N THR A 26 -9.75 27.95 9.56
CA THR A 26 -8.72 28.95 9.87
C THR A 26 -7.28 28.43 9.77
N GLN A 27 -7.08 27.10 9.64
CA GLN A 27 -5.75 26.51 9.53
C GLN A 27 -5.22 26.53 8.08
N HIS A 28 -3.92 26.31 7.91
CA HIS A 28 -3.31 26.15 6.59
C HIS A 28 -3.93 24.93 5.87
N GLN A 29 -4.56 25.16 4.71
CA GLN A 29 -5.40 24.19 4.00
C GLN A 29 -6.67 23.76 4.77
N GLY A 30 -7.28 24.70 5.51
CA GLY A 30 -8.53 24.51 6.26
C GLY A 30 -9.69 23.99 5.40
N GLY A 31 -10.60 23.25 6.04
CA GLY A 31 -11.76 22.63 5.40
C GLY A 31 -11.50 21.27 4.75
N LEU A 32 -10.23 20.89 4.51
CA LEU A 32 -9.83 19.55 4.04
C LEU A 32 -9.88 18.51 5.17
N TRP A 33 -9.96 17.24 4.77
CA TRP A 33 -9.83 16.11 5.67
C TRP A 33 -8.37 15.74 5.89
N GLU A 34 -8.06 15.18 7.05
CA GLU A 34 -6.72 14.75 7.40
C GLU A 34 -6.70 13.50 8.28
N PHE A 35 -5.51 12.91 8.34
CA PHE A 35 -5.16 11.88 9.31
C PHE A 35 -4.70 12.60 10.59
N PRO A 36 -5.31 12.34 11.76
CA PRO A 36 -4.97 13.01 13.01
C PRO A 36 -3.50 12.87 13.40
N GLY A 37 -2.97 13.87 14.10
CA GLY A 37 -1.57 13.90 14.53
C GLY A 37 -0.91 15.27 14.35
N GLY A 38 0.34 15.37 14.78
CA GLY A 38 1.03 16.66 14.87
C GLY A 38 2.55 16.56 14.77
N LYS A 39 3.22 17.63 15.18
CA LYS A 39 4.67 17.77 14.97
C LYS A 39 5.42 16.92 15.99
N VAL A 40 6.53 16.34 15.52
CA VAL A 40 7.51 15.69 16.39
C VAL A 40 8.46 16.75 16.93
N GLU A 41 8.49 16.90 18.25
CA GLU A 41 9.38 17.81 18.97
C GLU A 41 10.83 17.30 19.04
N ALA A 42 11.78 18.17 19.38
CA ALA A 42 13.21 17.94 19.20
C ALA A 42 13.81 16.76 19.99
N ASP A 43 13.12 16.25 21.01
CA ASP A 43 13.61 15.23 21.94
C ASP A 43 12.62 14.08 22.18
N GLU A 44 11.58 13.95 21.35
CA GLU A 44 10.58 12.88 21.48
C GLU A 44 10.68 11.84 20.35
N SER A 45 10.32 10.59 20.66
CA SER A 45 10.16 9.56 19.63
C SER A 45 8.89 9.81 18.82
N VAL A 46 8.80 9.23 17.62
CA VAL A 46 7.59 9.33 16.79
C VAL A 46 6.39 8.72 17.50
N GLU A 47 6.55 7.60 18.22
CA GLU A 47 5.45 6.99 18.98
C GLU A 47 4.99 7.86 20.15
N THR A 48 5.92 8.56 20.79
CA THR A 48 5.61 9.48 21.90
C THR A 48 4.84 10.69 21.38
N ALA A 49 5.31 11.30 20.28
CA ALA A 49 4.62 12.37 19.58
C ALA A 49 3.21 11.92 19.16
N LEU A 50 3.09 10.78 18.49
CA LEU A 50 1.81 10.22 18.04
C LEU A 50 0.84 10.04 19.21
N SER A 51 1.29 9.45 20.31
CA SER A 51 0.43 9.18 21.48
C SER A 51 -0.03 10.47 22.16
N ARG A 52 0.85 11.46 22.27
CA ARG A 52 0.54 12.79 22.82
C ARG A 52 -0.49 13.52 21.95
N GLU A 53 -0.21 13.63 20.66
CA GLU A 53 -1.08 14.34 19.71
C GLU A 53 -2.47 13.71 19.63
N LEU A 54 -2.59 12.38 19.57
CA LEU A 54 -3.90 11.71 19.55
C LEU A 54 -4.66 11.87 20.87
N GLN A 55 -3.96 11.98 22.00
CA GLN A 55 -4.60 12.26 23.28
C GLN A 55 -5.10 13.71 23.36
N GLU A 56 -4.33 14.66 22.83
CA GLU A 56 -4.65 16.09 22.81
C GLU A 56 -5.80 16.41 21.82
N GLU A 57 -5.77 15.83 20.62
CA GLU A 57 -6.73 16.13 19.56
C GLU A 57 -8.02 15.32 19.65
N LEU A 58 -7.92 14.05 20.09
CA LEU A 58 -9.01 13.07 20.01
C LEU A 58 -9.43 12.49 21.37
N GLY A 59 -8.66 12.73 22.43
CA GLY A 59 -8.93 12.16 23.75
C GLY A 59 -8.66 10.66 23.86
N ILE A 60 -7.86 10.07 22.96
CA ILE A 60 -7.56 8.62 22.95
C ILE A 60 -6.12 8.31 23.34
N GLN A 61 -5.92 7.15 23.97
CA GLN A 61 -4.61 6.63 24.32
C GLN A 61 -4.28 5.40 23.48
N VAL A 62 -3.22 5.48 22.69
CA VAL A 62 -2.76 4.39 21.81
C VAL A 62 -2.28 3.20 22.65
N THR A 63 -2.71 1.99 22.29
CA THR A 63 -2.23 0.74 22.92
C THR A 63 -1.52 -0.19 21.94
N THR A 64 -1.89 -0.15 20.65
CA THR A 64 -1.19 -0.89 19.59
C THR A 64 -1.08 -0.02 18.34
N ALA A 65 0.15 0.18 17.89
CA ALA A 65 0.46 0.87 16.64
C ALA A 65 1.66 0.24 15.93
N ARG A 66 1.76 0.47 14.62
CA ARG A 66 2.92 0.08 13.81
C ARG A 66 3.23 1.14 12.74
N PRO A 67 4.46 1.19 12.20
CA PRO A 67 4.75 1.99 11.02
C PRO A 67 3.87 1.56 9.84
N LEU A 68 3.37 2.54 9.07
CA LEU A 68 2.59 2.30 7.85
C LEU A 68 3.32 2.80 6.60
N ILE A 69 3.72 4.07 6.58
CA ILE A 69 4.42 4.69 5.45
C ILE A 69 5.11 5.98 5.88
N LYS A 70 6.24 6.31 5.25
CA LYS A 70 6.86 7.64 5.34
C LYS A 70 6.73 8.38 4.01
N VAL A 71 6.24 9.61 4.05
CA VAL A 71 6.05 10.44 2.86
C VAL A 71 6.87 11.71 2.99
N GLN A 72 7.75 11.94 2.03
CA GLN A 72 8.52 13.17 1.92
C GLN A 72 7.82 14.10 0.93
N HIS A 73 7.49 15.32 1.34
CA HIS A 73 6.86 16.30 0.44
C HIS A 73 7.44 17.69 0.64
N ASP A 74 7.85 18.31 -0.46
CA ASP A 74 8.44 19.64 -0.47
C ASP A 74 7.47 20.61 -1.13
N TYR A 75 6.78 21.41 -0.31
CA TYR A 75 6.01 22.57 -0.77
C TYR A 75 6.95 23.75 -1.07
N PRO A 76 6.52 24.75 -1.87
CA PRO A 76 7.33 25.93 -2.15
C PRO A 76 7.82 26.68 -0.91
N ASP A 77 7.04 26.63 0.18
CA ASP A 77 7.26 27.36 1.43
C ASP A 77 7.76 26.49 2.59
N LYS A 78 7.64 25.15 2.51
CA LYS A 78 7.99 24.23 3.60
C LYS A 78 8.31 22.82 3.10
N GLN A 79 9.21 22.14 3.81
CA GLN A 79 9.51 20.72 3.58
C GLN A 79 8.94 19.90 4.73
N VAL A 80 8.23 18.81 4.45
CA VAL A 80 7.61 17.94 5.45
C VAL A 80 8.01 16.48 5.28
N LEU A 81 8.21 15.79 6.41
CA LEU A 81 8.25 14.34 6.51
C LEU A 81 7.00 13.92 7.30
N LEU A 82 6.08 13.23 6.64
CA LEU A 82 4.93 12.59 7.27
C LEU A 82 5.35 11.16 7.64
N ASP A 83 5.52 10.89 8.93
CA ASP A 83 5.79 9.55 9.47
C ASP A 83 4.47 8.97 9.97
N VAL A 84 3.85 8.14 9.14
CA VAL A 84 2.47 7.69 9.34
C VAL A 84 2.44 6.30 9.94
N TRP A 85 1.65 6.16 11.00
CA TRP A 85 1.48 4.94 11.76
C TRP A 85 0.04 4.44 11.63
N GLU A 86 -0.12 3.11 11.59
CA GLU A 86 -1.42 2.48 11.73
C GLU A 86 -1.68 2.20 13.21
N VAL A 87 -2.77 2.76 13.75
CA VAL A 87 -3.23 2.49 15.11
C VAL A 87 -4.37 1.48 15.03
N SER A 88 -4.17 0.29 15.57
CA SER A 88 -5.14 -0.81 15.53
C SER A 88 -5.85 -1.05 16.86
N ALA A 89 -5.33 -0.48 17.95
CA ALA A 89 -5.98 -0.50 19.25
C ALA A 89 -5.63 0.77 20.06
N PHE A 90 -6.63 1.25 20.81
CA PHE A 90 -6.53 2.40 21.70
C PHE A 90 -7.61 2.30 22.79
N THR A 91 -7.50 3.12 23.84
CA THR A 91 -8.53 3.32 24.86
C THR A 91 -9.11 4.73 24.78
N GLY A 92 -10.34 4.91 25.27
CA GLY A 92 -11.09 6.17 25.15
C GLY A 92 -12.07 6.17 23.97
N GLU A 93 -12.92 7.18 23.91
CA GLU A 93 -13.85 7.41 22.78
C GLU A 93 -13.36 8.61 21.97
N PRO A 94 -13.05 8.44 20.66
CA PRO A 94 -12.56 9.54 19.85
C PRO A 94 -13.61 10.64 19.72
N HIS A 95 -13.21 11.86 20.05
CA HIS A 95 -14.03 13.07 19.88
C HIS A 95 -13.11 14.24 19.56
N GLY A 96 -13.56 15.17 18.74
CA GLY A 96 -12.75 16.36 18.44
C GLY A 96 -12.65 17.24 19.68
N VAL A 97 -11.49 17.24 20.35
CA VAL A 97 -11.27 18.00 21.60
C VAL A 97 -11.42 19.51 21.36
N GLU A 98 -11.08 19.99 20.16
CA GLU A 98 -11.27 21.39 19.73
C GLU A 98 -12.62 21.61 19.01
N GLY A 99 -13.52 20.62 19.02
CA GLY A 99 -14.80 20.65 18.33
C GLY A 99 -14.71 20.35 16.83
N GLN A 100 -13.58 19.84 16.35
CA GLN A 100 -13.40 19.46 14.96
C GLN A 100 -14.28 18.26 14.58
N PRO A 101 -14.93 18.27 13.40
CA PRO A 101 -15.72 17.14 12.93
C PRO A 101 -14.85 15.90 12.74
N LEU A 102 -15.36 14.75 13.17
CA LEU A 102 -14.75 13.44 12.97
C LEU A 102 -15.67 12.55 12.14
N GLU A 103 -15.07 11.67 11.33
CA GLU A 103 -15.84 10.72 10.53
C GLU A 103 -15.13 9.36 10.43
N TRP A 104 -15.90 8.29 10.62
CA TRP A 104 -15.45 6.92 10.40
C TRP A 104 -15.79 6.49 8.97
N VAL A 105 -14.75 6.36 8.13
CA VAL A 105 -14.88 6.15 6.69
C VAL A 105 -14.37 4.77 6.30
N ALA A 106 -15.07 4.07 5.41
CA ALA A 106 -14.54 2.80 4.89
C ALA A 106 -13.30 3.06 4.01
N PRO A 107 -12.26 2.21 4.02
CA PRO A 107 -11.03 2.48 3.26
C PRO A 107 -11.26 2.77 1.77
N ARG A 108 -12.21 2.08 1.12
CA ARG A 108 -12.55 2.31 -0.28
C ARG A 108 -13.13 3.70 -0.57
N ASP A 109 -13.77 4.32 0.42
CA ASP A 109 -14.49 5.59 0.28
C ASP A 109 -13.57 6.79 0.57
N LEU A 110 -12.32 6.57 1.01
CA LEU A 110 -11.33 7.64 1.22
C LEU A 110 -11.09 8.50 -0.02
N LEU A 111 -11.28 7.95 -1.22
CA LEU A 111 -11.15 8.71 -2.47
C LEU A 111 -12.26 9.75 -2.68
N ASN A 112 -13.34 9.69 -1.90
CA ASN A 112 -14.45 10.64 -1.97
C ASN A 112 -14.22 11.90 -1.11
N TYR A 113 -13.10 11.96 -0.37
CA TYR A 113 -12.77 13.04 0.53
C TYR A 113 -11.58 13.84 -0.02
N GLU A 114 -11.60 15.15 0.19
CA GLU A 114 -10.53 16.03 -0.24
C GLU A 114 -9.42 16.09 0.82
N PHE A 115 -8.21 15.73 0.41
CA PHE A 115 -7.01 15.73 1.24
C PHE A 115 -5.91 16.61 0.63
N PRO A 116 -4.93 17.06 1.45
CA PRO A 116 -3.68 17.60 0.93
C PRO A 116 -3.01 16.64 -0.08
N ALA A 117 -2.36 17.18 -1.11
CA ALA A 117 -1.71 16.38 -2.15
C ALA A 117 -0.69 15.35 -1.61
N ALA A 118 0.00 15.68 -0.51
CA ALA A 118 0.95 14.81 0.17
C ALA A 118 0.30 13.53 0.74
N ASN A 119 -1.02 13.49 0.89
CA ASN A 119 -1.71 12.35 1.49
C ASN A 119 -2.06 11.24 0.49
N ALA A 120 -1.88 11.47 -0.83
CA ALA A 120 -2.22 10.45 -1.83
C ALA A 120 -1.54 9.09 -1.58
N PRO A 121 -0.23 9.01 -1.21
CA PRO A 121 0.39 7.73 -0.86
C PRO A 121 -0.12 7.15 0.47
N ILE A 122 -0.53 8.00 1.42
CA ILE A 122 -1.10 7.57 2.70
C ILE A 122 -2.47 6.92 2.47
N ILE A 123 -3.30 7.52 1.62
CA ILE A 123 -4.60 6.96 1.22
C ILE A 123 -4.41 5.61 0.52
N ALA A 124 -3.39 5.49 -0.33
CA ALA A 124 -3.04 4.21 -0.94
C ALA A 124 -2.63 3.16 0.13
N ALA A 125 -1.71 3.50 1.03
CA ALA A 125 -1.25 2.63 2.11
C ALA A 125 -2.41 2.17 3.02
N ALA A 126 -3.28 3.09 3.40
CA ALA A 126 -4.43 2.83 4.27
C ALA A 126 -5.48 1.88 3.65
N ARG A 127 -5.53 1.80 2.32
CA ARG A 127 -6.41 0.90 1.54
C ARG A 127 -5.79 -0.46 1.24
N LEU A 128 -4.48 -0.59 1.33
CA LEU A 128 -3.76 -1.82 1.01
C LEU A 128 -3.69 -2.75 2.24
N PRO A 129 -3.79 -4.08 2.05
CA PRO A 129 -3.47 -5.04 3.10
C PRO A 129 -1.96 -5.14 3.32
N ALA A 130 -1.53 -5.93 4.30
CA ALA A 130 -0.12 -6.25 4.52
C ALA A 130 0.37 -7.48 3.71
N GLU A 131 -0.55 -8.17 3.03
CA GLU A 131 -0.26 -9.44 2.34
C GLU A 131 -0.74 -9.37 0.89
N TYR A 132 0.18 -9.63 -0.03
CA TYR A 132 -0.09 -9.62 -1.47
C TYR A 132 0.25 -10.98 -2.09
N LEU A 133 -0.79 -11.80 -2.30
CA LEU A 133 -0.65 -13.13 -2.88
C LEU A 133 -0.38 -13.01 -4.38
N ILE A 134 0.61 -13.76 -4.89
CA ILE A 134 0.84 -13.98 -6.31
C ILE A 134 0.53 -15.44 -6.62
N THR A 135 -0.34 -15.71 -7.59
CA THR A 135 -0.74 -17.10 -7.88
C THR A 135 0.43 -17.94 -8.41
N PRO A 136 0.46 -19.27 -8.14
CA PRO A 136 1.38 -20.19 -8.80
C PRO A 136 1.16 -20.19 -10.31
N GLY A 137 2.23 -20.49 -11.07
CA GLY A 137 2.19 -20.52 -12.53
C GLY A 137 2.00 -21.90 -13.17
N GLU A 138 2.14 -22.97 -12.39
CA GLU A 138 2.26 -24.36 -12.85
C GLU A 138 0.94 -25.15 -12.71
N LEU A 139 -0.14 -24.51 -12.22
CA LEU A 139 -1.39 -25.19 -11.89
C LEU A 139 -2.40 -25.09 -13.02
N GLU A 140 -3.15 -26.17 -13.25
CA GLU A 140 -4.32 -26.17 -14.13
C GLU A 140 -5.41 -25.23 -13.60
N THR A 141 -6.18 -24.63 -14.52
CA THR A 141 -7.19 -23.61 -14.23
C THR A 141 -8.14 -23.99 -13.08
N PRO A 142 -8.75 -25.20 -13.02
CA PRO A 142 -9.68 -25.53 -11.93
C PRO A 142 -9.01 -25.53 -10.55
N THR A 143 -7.78 -26.05 -10.46
CA THR A 143 -6.99 -26.10 -9.23
C THR A 143 -6.57 -24.70 -8.80
N LEU A 144 -6.15 -23.87 -9.76
CA LEU A 144 -5.77 -22.49 -9.53
C LEU A 144 -6.94 -21.67 -8.96
N LEU A 145 -8.12 -21.75 -9.59
CA LEU A 145 -9.32 -21.04 -9.14
C LEU A 145 -9.77 -21.49 -7.75
N ARG A 146 -9.71 -22.80 -7.46
CA ARG A 146 -9.97 -23.32 -6.11
C ARG A 146 -9.00 -22.75 -5.07
N GLY A 147 -7.74 -22.60 -5.44
CA GLY A 147 -6.71 -22.02 -4.57
C GLY A 147 -6.94 -20.54 -4.30
N ILE A 148 -7.30 -19.76 -5.31
CA ILE A 148 -7.72 -18.36 -5.15
C ILE A 148 -8.92 -18.28 -4.19
N GLN A 149 -9.93 -19.13 -4.39
CA GLN A 149 -11.13 -19.14 -3.54
C GLN A 149 -10.76 -19.43 -2.08
N LYS A 150 -9.92 -20.44 -1.85
CA LYS A 150 -9.48 -20.82 -0.50
C LYS A 150 -8.60 -19.73 0.14
N ALA A 151 -7.74 -19.07 -0.63
CA ALA A 151 -6.91 -17.97 -0.14
C ALA A 151 -7.76 -16.76 0.29
N ILE A 152 -8.77 -16.38 -0.52
CA ILE A 152 -9.70 -15.30 -0.19
C ILE A 152 -10.52 -15.64 1.06
N ALA A 153 -11.00 -16.89 1.15
CA ALA A 153 -11.71 -17.36 2.34
C ALA A 153 -10.81 -17.37 3.59
N GLY A 154 -9.50 -17.60 3.42
CA GLY A 154 -8.48 -17.48 4.45
C GLY A 154 -8.06 -16.05 4.81
N GLY A 155 -8.66 -15.03 4.18
CA GLY A 155 -8.47 -13.63 4.53
C GLY A 155 -7.64 -12.81 3.54
N ILE A 156 -7.05 -13.41 2.50
CA ILE A 156 -6.28 -12.67 1.49
C ILE A 156 -7.18 -11.64 0.78
N LYS A 157 -6.73 -10.37 0.77
CA LYS A 157 -7.47 -9.24 0.18
C LYS A 157 -6.85 -8.65 -1.08
N LEU A 158 -5.64 -9.05 -1.43
CA LEU A 158 -4.94 -8.58 -2.63
C LEU A 158 -4.27 -9.77 -3.32
N VAL A 159 -4.63 -10.00 -4.58
CA VAL A 159 -4.19 -11.16 -5.38
C VAL A 159 -3.66 -10.70 -6.72
N GLN A 160 -2.50 -11.19 -7.14
CA GLN A 160 -1.96 -11.05 -8.49
C GLN A 160 -2.15 -12.36 -9.25
N LEU A 161 -2.84 -12.30 -10.40
CA LEU A 161 -2.81 -13.41 -11.33
C LEU A 161 -1.47 -13.43 -12.05
N ARG A 162 -0.67 -14.47 -11.81
CA ARG A 162 0.66 -14.60 -12.42
C ARG A 162 0.55 -15.05 -13.87
N ALA A 163 1.37 -14.44 -14.74
CA ALA A 163 1.41 -14.71 -16.18
C ALA A 163 2.83 -15.16 -16.60
N PRO A 164 3.32 -16.34 -16.17
CA PRO A 164 4.71 -16.75 -16.44
C PRO A 164 4.99 -16.99 -17.92
N ASN A 165 3.96 -17.39 -18.69
CA ASN A 165 4.07 -17.77 -20.10
C ASN A 165 3.50 -16.68 -21.03
N GLY A 166 3.39 -15.44 -20.54
CA GLY A 166 2.79 -14.33 -21.28
C GLY A 166 1.27 -14.29 -21.17
N TYR A 167 0.63 -13.67 -22.16
CA TYR A 167 -0.78 -13.26 -22.13
C TYR A 167 -1.57 -13.93 -23.25
N ASP A 168 -1.56 -15.26 -23.27
CA ASP A 168 -2.29 -16.04 -24.27
C ASP A 168 -3.82 -16.04 -24.01
N PRO A 169 -4.64 -16.55 -24.94
CA PRO A 169 -6.09 -16.61 -24.74
C PRO A 169 -6.50 -17.38 -23.47
N LYS A 170 -5.76 -18.43 -23.08
CA LYS A 170 -6.04 -19.21 -21.86
C LYS A 170 -5.88 -18.37 -20.61
N TYR A 171 -4.82 -17.56 -20.54
CA TYR A 171 -4.62 -16.62 -19.45
C TYR A 171 -5.73 -15.56 -19.40
N ARG A 172 -6.19 -15.08 -20.57
CA ARG A 172 -7.30 -14.12 -20.65
C ARG A 172 -8.60 -14.71 -20.12
N ASP A 173 -8.94 -15.94 -20.50
CA ASP A 173 -10.14 -16.64 -20.01
C ASP A 173 -10.06 -16.85 -18.49
N LEU A 174 -8.90 -17.30 -18.00
CA LEU A 174 -8.64 -17.42 -16.57
C LEU A 174 -8.76 -16.08 -15.82
N ALA A 175 -8.34 -14.96 -16.44
CA ALA A 175 -8.49 -13.63 -15.86
C ALA A 175 -9.95 -13.23 -15.69
N VAL A 176 -10.83 -13.60 -16.64
CA VAL A 176 -12.28 -13.37 -16.53
C VAL A 176 -12.85 -14.11 -15.32
N ASP A 177 -12.52 -15.40 -15.18
CA ASP A 177 -12.97 -16.22 -14.04
C ASP A 177 -12.45 -15.68 -12.70
N ALA A 178 -11.17 -15.29 -12.65
CA ALA A 178 -10.54 -14.74 -11.46
C ALA A 178 -11.17 -13.39 -11.04
N VAL A 179 -11.57 -12.55 -11.99
CA VAL A 179 -12.30 -11.30 -11.69
C VAL A 179 -13.62 -11.61 -11.00
N GLY A 180 -14.41 -12.56 -11.53
CA GLY A 180 -15.68 -12.97 -10.93
C GLY A 180 -15.51 -13.53 -9.52
N LEU A 181 -14.45 -14.32 -9.30
CA LEU A 181 -14.15 -14.91 -8.01
C LEU A 181 -13.76 -13.89 -6.94
N CYS A 182 -12.97 -12.88 -7.33
CA CYS A 182 -12.48 -11.83 -6.44
C CYS A 182 -13.52 -10.74 -6.13
N ALA A 183 -14.53 -10.56 -6.98
CA ALA A 183 -15.51 -9.47 -6.89
C ALA A 183 -16.09 -9.31 -5.48
N GLY A 184 -15.92 -8.11 -4.90
CA GLY A 184 -16.40 -7.75 -3.56
C GLY A 184 -15.66 -8.40 -2.38
N LYS A 185 -14.64 -9.24 -2.63
CA LYS A 185 -13.94 -10.02 -1.60
C LYS A 185 -12.45 -9.73 -1.51
N ALA A 186 -11.81 -9.49 -2.66
CA ALA A 186 -10.39 -9.16 -2.79
C ALA A 186 -10.14 -8.31 -4.04
N GLN A 187 -9.07 -7.52 -4.03
CA GLN A 187 -8.59 -6.81 -5.22
C GLN A 187 -7.75 -7.76 -6.08
N LEU A 188 -8.18 -7.98 -7.33
CA LEU A 188 -7.37 -8.69 -8.33
C LEU A 188 -6.47 -7.70 -9.07
N MET A 189 -5.21 -8.09 -9.24
CA MET A 189 -4.20 -7.41 -10.04
C MET A 189 -3.82 -8.31 -11.22
N LEU A 190 -3.93 -7.79 -12.43
CA LEU A 190 -3.59 -8.51 -13.65
C LEU A 190 -2.27 -8.03 -14.24
N LYS A 191 -1.56 -8.94 -14.92
CA LYS A 191 -0.50 -8.59 -15.87
C LYS A 191 -1.04 -8.71 -17.29
N GLY A 192 -0.61 -7.83 -18.19
CA GLY A 192 -1.06 -7.88 -19.56
C GLY A 192 -0.69 -6.66 -20.41
N PRO A 193 -1.08 -6.68 -21.70
CA PRO A 193 -1.03 -5.53 -22.59
C PRO A 193 -2.08 -4.47 -22.20
N PHE A 194 -1.78 -3.18 -22.38
CA PHE A 194 -2.68 -2.09 -21.95
C PHE A 194 -3.97 -2.02 -22.76
N GLU A 195 -4.00 -2.66 -23.92
CA GLU A 195 -5.18 -2.82 -24.77
C GLU A 195 -6.30 -3.57 -24.03
N TRP A 196 -5.98 -4.37 -23.01
CA TRP A 196 -6.95 -5.11 -22.21
C TRP A 196 -7.54 -4.30 -21.04
N LEU A 197 -7.06 -3.07 -20.78
CA LEU A 197 -7.51 -2.30 -19.62
C LEU A 197 -9.02 -2.04 -19.62
N GLY A 198 -9.63 -1.91 -20.79
CA GLY A 198 -11.07 -1.73 -20.97
C GLY A 198 -11.89 -3.00 -20.72
N ASP A 199 -11.29 -4.17 -20.93
CA ASP A 199 -11.96 -5.48 -20.76
C ASP A 199 -12.12 -5.85 -19.27
N PHE A 200 -11.27 -5.29 -18.40
CA PHE A 200 -11.21 -5.64 -16.98
C PHE A 200 -11.35 -4.39 -16.08
N PRO A 201 -12.49 -3.69 -16.08
CA PRO A 201 -12.64 -2.40 -15.40
C PRO A 201 -12.48 -2.47 -13.88
N SER A 202 -12.78 -3.63 -13.26
CA SER A 202 -12.66 -3.85 -11.81
C SER A 202 -11.28 -4.36 -11.37
N ALA A 203 -10.44 -4.79 -12.30
CA ALA A 203 -9.08 -5.25 -12.00
C ALA A 203 -8.11 -4.06 -11.92
N GLY A 204 -7.14 -4.18 -11.02
CA GLY A 204 -5.93 -3.36 -11.06
C GLY A 204 -4.91 -3.96 -12.03
N TRP A 205 -3.87 -3.20 -12.33
CA TRP A 205 -2.82 -3.61 -13.26
C TRP A 205 -1.46 -3.64 -12.58
N HIS A 206 -0.66 -4.67 -12.86
CA HIS A 206 0.69 -4.79 -12.34
C HIS A 206 1.68 -4.85 -13.49
N MET A 207 2.40 -3.76 -13.72
CA MET A 207 3.41 -3.63 -14.77
C MET A 207 4.67 -4.43 -14.44
N THR A 208 5.27 -5.03 -15.46
CA THR A 208 6.65 -5.54 -15.35
C THR A 208 7.64 -4.38 -15.37
N SER A 209 8.86 -4.59 -14.88
CA SER A 209 9.95 -3.60 -14.99
C SER A 209 10.23 -3.21 -16.45
N ALA A 210 10.13 -4.16 -17.38
CA ALA A 210 10.27 -3.89 -18.82
C ALA A 210 9.15 -2.97 -19.36
N GLN A 211 7.90 -3.19 -18.95
CA GLN A 211 6.80 -2.28 -19.29
C GLN A 211 7.02 -0.90 -18.65
N LEU A 212 7.47 -0.86 -17.40
CA LEU A 212 7.74 0.38 -16.70
C LEU A 212 8.79 1.24 -17.44
N ARG A 213 9.93 0.65 -17.78
CA ARG A 213 10.99 1.30 -18.60
C ARG A 213 10.47 1.80 -19.94
N LYS A 214 9.58 1.05 -20.59
CA LYS A 214 9.03 1.40 -21.91
C LYS A 214 8.01 2.53 -21.85
N TYR A 215 7.21 2.61 -20.78
CA TYR A 215 6.01 3.43 -20.75
C TYR A 215 6.04 4.57 -19.72
N ALA A 216 6.96 4.60 -18.75
CA ALA A 216 7.01 5.61 -17.68
C ALA A 216 6.89 7.06 -18.20
N SER A 217 7.61 7.39 -19.28
CA SER A 217 7.58 8.72 -19.90
C SER A 217 6.26 9.08 -20.60
N LYS A 218 5.38 8.10 -20.84
CA LYS A 218 4.06 8.33 -21.43
C LYS A 218 2.99 8.65 -20.39
N GLY A 219 3.34 8.56 -19.10
CA GLY A 219 2.42 8.79 -17.99
C GLY A 219 1.50 7.61 -17.72
N ARG A 220 0.68 7.79 -16.68
CA ARG A 220 -0.22 6.77 -16.14
C ARG A 220 -1.29 6.35 -17.18
N PRO A 221 -1.41 5.05 -17.52
CA PRO A 221 -2.36 4.57 -18.52
C PRO A 221 -3.78 4.35 -17.97
N LEU A 222 -4.01 4.61 -16.68
CA LEU A 222 -5.23 4.27 -15.96
C LEU A 222 -5.75 5.47 -15.15
N PRO A 223 -7.09 5.59 -15.01
CA PRO A 223 -7.70 6.46 -14.02
C PRO A 223 -7.14 6.26 -12.60
N LYS A 224 -7.24 7.30 -11.77
CA LYS A 224 -6.67 7.34 -10.40
C LYS A 224 -7.40 6.49 -9.38
N ASP A 225 -8.65 6.14 -9.65
CA ASP A 225 -9.47 5.24 -8.83
C ASP A 225 -9.14 3.75 -9.05
N ARG A 226 -8.44 3.41 -10.15
CA ARG A 226 -8.02 2.05 -10.48
C ARG A 226 -6.58 1.78 -10.08
N TRP A 227 -6.32 0.70 -9.35
CA TRP A 227 -4.97 0.34 -8.91
C TRP A 227 -3.99 0.09 -10.05
N LEU A 228 -2.82 0.71 -9.97
CA LEU A 228 -1.65 0.47 -10.80
C LEU A 228 -0.46 0.14 -9.91
N ALA A 229 0.25 -0.94 -10.21
CA ALA A 229 1.45 -1.35 -9.53
C ALA A 229 2.58 -1.66 -10.51
N ALA A 230 3.81 -1.73 -10.02
CA ALA A 230 4.94 -2.17 -10.83
C ALA A 230 5.92 -3.08 -10.07
N SER A 231 6.54 -4.00 -10.81
CA SER A 231 7.69 -4.76 -10.33
C SER A 231 8.95 -3.91 -10.44
N CYS A 232 9.64 -3.71 -9.31
CA CYS A 232 10.89 -2.96 -9.21
C CYS A 232 11.98 -3.79 -8.55
N HIS A 233 13.22 -3.53 -8.93
CA HIS A 233 14.41 -4.27 -8.49
C HIS A 233 15.55 -3.36 -8.02
N ASN A 234 15.47 -2.05 -8.26
CA ASN A 234 16.51 -1.07 -7.91
C ASN A 234 15.96 0.37 -7.88
N ALA A 235 16.80 1.32 -7.50
CA ALA A 235 16.45 2.74 -7.38
C ALA A 235 15.97 3.37 -8.71
N GLU A 236 16.55 2.96 -9.85
CA GLU A 236 16.16 3.48 -11.16
C GLU A 236 14.70 3.11 -11.47
N GLU A 237 14.31 1.87 -11.20
CA GLU A 237 12.94 1.41 -11.42
C GLU A 237 11.95 2.03 -10.45
N LEU A 238 12.36 2.30 -9.21
CA LEU A 238 11.54 3.07 -8.26
C LEU A 238 11.29 4.50 -8.79
N ALA A 239 12.31 5.18 -9.31
CA ALA A 239 12.13 6.50 -9.92
C ALA A 239 11.20 6.46 -11.14
N LEU A 240 11.29 5.42 -11.98
CA LEU A 240 10.37 5.21 -13.09
C LEU A 240 8.94 4.93 -12.61
N ALA A 241 8.78 4.24 -11.48
CA ALA A 241 7.48 3.98 -10.85
C ALA A 241 6.84 5.26 -10.31
N GLU A 242 7.64 6.17 -9.73
CA GLU A 242 7.16 7.50 -9.36
C GLU A 242 6.71 8.29 -10.59
N MET A 243 7.50 8.29 -11.67
CA MET A 243 7.18 8.97 -12.93
C MET A 243 5.91 8.43 -13.61
N MET A 244 5.75 7.10 -13.64
CA MET A 244 4.53 6.41 -14.10
C MET A 244 3.34 6.66 -13.19
N ASP A 245 3.59 7.20 -12.00
CA ASP A 245 2.61 7.52 -11.00
C ASP A 245 1.82 6.28 -10.56
N VAL A 246 2.52 5.17 -10.31
CA VAL A 246 1.91 3.94 -9.77
C VAL A 246 1.38 4.15 -8.36
N ASP A 247 0.51 3.29 -7.86
CA ASP A 247 -0.04 3.41 -6.50
C ASP A 247 0.78 2.61 -5.48
N PHE A 248 1.46 1.54 -5.91
CA PHE A 248 2.40 0.77 -5.09
C PHE A 248 3.37 -0.04 -5.96
N VAL A 249 4.40 -0.62 -5.35
CA VAL A 249 5.36 -1.49 -6.06
C VAL A 249 5.60 -2.79 -5.31
N THR A 250 6.13 -3.79 -6.02
CA THR A 250 6.88 -4.88 -5.37
C THR A 250 8.36 -4.65 -5.53
N LEU A 251 9.14 -4.79 -4.47
CA LEU A 251 10.60 -4.71 -4.48
C LEU A 251 11.22 -6.09 -4.23
N SER A 252 12.03 -6.58 -5.17
CA SER A 252 12.50 -7.97 -5.16
C SER A 252 13.80 -8.22 -5.94
N PRO A 253 14.48 -9.36 -5.73
CA PRO A 253 14.27 -10.29 -4.62
C PRO A 253 14.96 -9.79 -3.33
N VAL A 254 14.29 -9.88 -2.18
CA VAL A 254 14.89 -9.53 -0.88
C VAL A 254 15.86 -10.61 -0.41
N GLN A 255 15.47 -11.87 -0.56
CA GLN A 255 16.23 -13.06 -0.21
C GLN A 255 16.32 -14.03 -1.40
N PRO A 256 17.21 -15.04 -1.37
CA PRO A 256 17.26 -16.08 -2.41
C PRO A 256 15.89 -16.72 -2.64
N THR A 257 15.53 -16.98 -3.89
CA THR A 257 14.21 -17.49 -4.25
C THR A 257 14.30 -18.57 -5.33
N GLN A 258 13.50 -19.63 -5.17
CA GLN A 258 13.41 -20.70 -6.18
C GLN A 258 12.81 -20.23 -7.51
N THR A 259 12.06 -19.12 -7.51
CA THR A 259 11.44 -18.60 -8.74
C THR A 259 12.45 -17.94 -9.68
N HIS A 260 13.52 -17.36 -9.12
CA HIS A 260 14.61 -16.71 -9.85
C HIS A 260 15.94 -17.01 -9.12
N PRO A 261 16.49 -18.23 -9.26
CA PRO A 261 17.65 -18.68 -8.48
C PRO A 261 18.93 -17.92 -8.81
N ASP A 262 19.06 -17.40 -10.03
CA ASP A 262 20.25 -16.67 -10.48
C ASP A 262 20.21 -15.17 -10.13
N ALA A 263 19.11 -14.68 -9.56
CA ALA A 263 18.98 -13.27 -9.20
C ALA A 263 19.73 -12.98 -7.90
N GLN A 264 20.58 -11.95 -7.91
CA GLN A 264 21.25 -11.48 -6.71
C GLN A 264 20.23 -10.82 -5.75
N PRO A 265 20.10 -11.30 -4.50
CA PRO A 265 19.21 -10.68 -3.52
C PRO A 265 19.68 -9.28 -3.13
N LEU A 266 18.73 -8.39 -2.85
CA LEU A 266 18.98 -7.06 -2.30
C LEU A 266 19.49 -7.15 -0.85
N GLY A 267 18.91 -8.04 -0.05
CA GLY A 267 19.04 -8.03 1.41
C GLY A 267 18.18 -6.95 2.07
N TRP A 268 17.95 -7.12 3.37
CA TRP A 268 17.05 -6.28 4.16
C TRP A 268 17.53 -4.83 4.28
N GLU A 269 18.83 -4.62 4.50
CA GLU A 269 19.41 -3.28 4.68
C GLU A 269 19.28 -2.45 3.39
N GLN A 270 19.67 -3.01 2.24
CA GLN A 270 19.54 -2.33 0.96
C GLN A 270 18.07 -2.09 0.58
N ALA A 271 17.17 -3.02 0.90
CA ALA A 271 15.74 -2.83 0.67
C ALA A 271 15.19 -1.67 1.51
N ALA A 272 15.55 -1.58 2.80
CA ALA A 272 15.14 -0.48 3.67
C ALA A 272 15.69 0.88 3.17
N GLU A 273 16.92 0.92 2.68
CA GLU A 273 17.51 2.15 2.11
C GLU A 273 16.74 2.61 0.86
N LEU A 274 16.39 1.67 -0.03
CA LEU A 274 15.59 1.97 -1.21
C LEU A 274 14.18 2.47 -0.85
N ILE A 275 13.54 1.85 0.14
CA ILE A 275 12.20 2.27 0.62
C ILE A 275 12.26 3.68 1.21
N ARG A 276 13.30 4.03 1.96
CA ARG A 276 13.46 5.38 2.55
C ARG A 276 13.42 6.48 1.49
N GLY A 277 13.92 6.19 0.28
CA GLY A 277 13.92 7.09 -0.86
C GLY A 277 12.65 7.10 -1.70
N PHE A 278 11.63 6.30 -1.36
CA PHE A 278 10.43 6.11 -2.18
C PHE A 278 9.16 6.35 -1.36
N SER A 279 8.34 7.31 -1.80
CA SER A 279 7.21 7.80 -0.98
C SER A 279 5.89 7.05 -1.20
N LYS A 280 5.90 5.86 -1.81
CA LYS A 280 4.70 5.06 -2.07
C LYS A 280 4.80 3.66 -1.44
N PRO A 281 3.67 2.97 -1.19
CA PRO A 281 3.68 1.64 -0.60
C PRO A 281 4.56 0.64 -1.36
N VAL A 282 5.34 -0.13 -0.60
CA VAL A 282 6.23 -1.18 -1.13
C VAL A 282 5.85 -2.52 -0.51
N PHE A 283 5.61 -3.53 -1.33
CA PHE A 283 5.58 -4.92 -0.88
C PHE A 283 6.93 -5.57 -1.14
N LEU A 284 7.53 -6.12 -0.09
CA LEU A 284 8.77 -6.90 -0.22
C LEU A 284 8.46 -8.28 -0.79
N LEU A 285 9.22 -8.71 -1.79
CA LEU A 285 9.00 -9.95 -2.53
C LEU A 285 10.33 -10.69 -2.76
N GLY A 286 10.26 -12.01 -2.84
CA GLY A 286 11.40 -12.88 -3.15
C GLY A 286 12.07 -13.40 -1.89
N GLY A 287 11.83 -14.68 -1.58
CA GLY A 287 12.35 -15.35 -0.39
C GLY A 287 11.76 -14.87 0.94
N VAL A 288 10.63 -14.16 0.91
CA VAL A 288 9.87 -13.71 2.08
C VAL A 288 8.43 -14.25 2.04
N GLY A 289 7.81 -14.34 3.22
CA GLY A 289 6.45 -14.80 3.44
C GLY A 289 5.81 -14.13 4.66
N PRO A 290 4.65 -14.62 5.13
CA PRO A 290 3.93 -14.03 6.25
C PRO A 290 4.74 -13.93 7.56
N ALA A 291 5.75 -14.78 7.75
CA ALA A 291 6.61 -14.77 8.93
C ALA A 291 7.51 -13.52 9.00
N GLU A 292 7.90 -12.95 7.85
CA GLU A 292 8.76 -11.76 7.78
C GLU A 292 7.96 -10.44 7.75
N ARG A 293 6.66 -10.49 8.03
CA ARG A 293 5.78 -9.31 7.93
C ARG A 293 6.17 -8.18 8.87
N GLU A 294 6.51 -8.49 10.12
CA GLU A 294 6.95 -7.49 11.09
C GLU A 294 8.27 -6.84 10.67
N GLN A 295 9.24 -7.66 10.24
CA GLN A 295 10.50 -7.17 9.69
C GLN A 295 10.31 -6.29 8.44
N ALA A 296 9.30 -6.58 7.61
CA ALA A 296 8.94 -5.73 6.48
C ALA A 296 8.43 -4.35 6.93
N TRP A 297 7.60 -4.28 7.98
CA TRP A 297 7.14 -3.01 8.54
C TRP A 297 8.29 -2.20 9.13
N ASP A 298 9.22 -2.84 9.84
CA ASP A 298 10.41 -2.18 10.38
C ASP A 298 11.33 -1.62 9.28
N ALA A 299 11.36 -2.28 8.12
CA ALA A 299 12.05 -1.80 6.93
C ALA A 299 11.30 -0.67 6.19
N GLY A 300 10.10 -0.27 6.66
CA GLY A 300 9.25 0.76 6.07
C GLY A 300 8.33 0.27 4.95
N ALA A 301 8.21 -1.04 4.74
CA ALA A 301 7.36 -1.62 3.71
C ALA A 301 5.89 -1.68 4.16
N GLN A 302 4.97 -1.70 3.19
CA GLN A 302 3.55 -1.97 3.41
C GLN A 302 3.34 -3.39 3.98
N GLY A 303 4.17 -4.32 3.53
CA GLY A 303 4.14 -5.72 3.95
C GLY A 303 4.87 -6.61 2.96
N VAL A 304 4.39 -7.85 2.82
CA VAL A 304 5.06 -8.92 2.09
C VAL A 304 4.20 -9.45 0.93
N ALA A 305 4.85 -9.82 -0.16
CA ALA A 305 4.25 -10.49 -1.30
C ALA A 305 4.96 -11.81 -1.58
N GLY A 306 4.23 -12.77 -2.13
CA GLY A 306 4.83 -14.06 -2.47
C GLY A 306 3.87 -15.04 -3.11
N ILE A 307 4.41 -16.20 -3.47
CA ILE A 307 3.68 -17.28 -4.14
C ILE A 307 3.42 -18.40 -3.14
N ARG A 308 4.39 -19.30 -2.95
CA ARG A 308 4.21 -20.56 -2.21
C ARG A 308 3.86 -20.34 -0.73
N ALA A 309 4.52 -19.39 -0.07
CA ALA A 309 4.28 -19.09 1.35
C ALA A 309 2.87 -18.57 1.65
N PHE A 310 2.13 -18.13 0.63
CA PHE A 310 0.77 -17.60 0.74
C PHE A 310 -0.26 -18.53 0.10
N TRP A 311 0.17 -19.55 -0.64
CA TRP A 311 -0.73 -20.41 -1.39
C TRP A 311 -1.29 -21.50 -0.46
N PRO A 312 -2.61 -21.62 -0.33
CA PRO A 312 -3.19 -22.65 0.51
C PRO A 312 -3.01 -24.03 -0.14
N GLU A 313 -2.97 -25.08 0.67
CA GLU A 313 -3.07 -26.46 0.16
C GLU A 313 -4.41 -26.64 -0.57
N VAL A 314 -4.40 -27.18 -1.79
CA VAL A 314 -5.59 -27.34 -2.65
C VAL A 314 -5.76 -28.76 -3.15
#